data_AF-A0A924QVR1-F1
#
_entry.id   AF-A0A924QVR1-F1
#
_cell.length_a   1.000
_cell.length_b   1.000
_cell.length_c   1.000
_cell.angle_alpha   90.00
_cell.angle_beta   90.00
_cell.angle_gamma   90.00
#
_symmetry.space_group_name_H-M   'P 1'
#
loop_
_entity.id
_entity.type
_entity.pdbx_description
1 polymer ?
#
loop_
_entity_poly.entity_id
_entity_poly.type
_entity_poly.pdbx_seq_one_letter_code
_entity_poly.pdbx_strand_id
1 'polypeptide(L)' 'DKIYVMDGDNYNDVKRMAGNYFNETKIDLLLNELYPKQNREVPDPWFGGIEDFRKVYTMLDAACEVIIKKYIAAQQQQQ' A
#
# COMPACT_ATOMS: atom_id res chain seq x y z
N ASP A 1 7.93 10.85 3.19
CA ASP A 1 7.75 9.79 2.15
C ASP A 1 7.38 8.46 2.77
N LYS A 2 6.64 7.66 2.01
CA LYS A 2 6.16 6.31 2.36
C LYS A 2 6.38 5.39 1.15
N ILE A 3 6.64 4.12 1.42
CA ILE A 3 6.70 3.03 0.45
C ILE A 3 5.54 2.10 0.78
N TYR A 4 4.64 1.88 -0.17
CA TYR A 4 3.54 0.94 -0.02
C TYR A 4 3.82 -0.32 -0.83
N VAL A 5 3.67 -1.47 -0.21
CA VAL A 5 3.82 -2.79 -0.84
C VAL A 5 2.46 -3.47 -0.95
N MET A 6 2.35 -4.40 -1.90
CA MET A 6 1.07 -5.02 -2.25
C MET A 6 0.74 -6.20 -1.33
N ASP A 7 1.74 -6.97 -0.94
CA ASP A 7 1.62 -8.18 -0.13
C ASP A 7 2.75 -8.32 0.90
N GLY A 8 2.66 -9.36 1.73
CA GLY A 8 3.67 -9.67 2.74
C GLY A 8 5.02 -10.13 2.15
N ASP A 9 5.02 -10.77 0.99
CA ASP A 9 6.25 -11.23 0.34
C ASP A 9 7.09 -10.04 -0.14
N ASN A 10 6.46 -9.06 -0.79
CA ASN A 10 7.07 -7.80 -1.17
C ASN A 10 7.57 -7.02 0.06
N TYR A 11 6.82 -7.01 1.16
CA TYR A 11 7.27 -6.40 2.41
C TYR A 11 8.57 -7.06 2.92
N ASN A 12 8.59 -8.38 2.96
CA ASN A 12 9.74 -9.16 3.40
C ASN A 12 10.95 -8.97 2.48
N ASP A 13 10.72 -8.88 1.17
CA ASP A 13 11.76 -8.60 0.19
C ASP A 13 12.36 -7.20 0.36
N VAL A 14 11.52 -6.17 0.50
CA VAL A 14 12.00 -4.80 0.80
C VAL A 14 12.81 -4.80 2.10
N LYS A 15 12.33 -5.48 3.15
CA LYS A 15 13.05 -5.59 4.42
C LYS A 15 14.41 -6.26 4.26
N ARG A 16 14.46 -7.38 3.52
CA ARG A 16 15.70 -8.12 3.24
C ARG A 16 16.67 -7.29 2.41
N MET A 17 16.20 -6.59 1.39
CA MET A 17 17.02 -5.77 0.49
C MET A 17 17.54 -4.51 1.17
N ALA A 18 16.73 -3.85 2.01
CA ALA A 18 17.11 -2.64 2.71
C ALA A 18 18.13 -2.92 3.84
N GLY A 19 18.11 -4.12 4.44
CA GLY A 19 19.05 -4.51 5.50
C GLY A 19 19.06 -3.49 6.65
N ASN A 20 20.23 -2.94 6.96
CA ASN A 20 20.40 -1.94 8.02
C ASN A 20 19.71 -0.60 7.75
N TYR A 21 19.29 -0.36 6.50
CA TYR A 21 18.54 0.84 6.12
C TYR A 21 17.02 0.66 6.20
N PHE A 22 16.55 -0.53 6.58
CA PHE A 22 15.12 -0.78 6.73
C PHE A 22 14.51 0.13 7.80
N ASN A 23 13.39 0.76 7.46
CA ASN A 23 12.64 1.61 8.36
C ASN A 23 11.15 1.25 8.31
N GLU A 24 10.69 0.56 9.35
CA GLU A 24 9.29 0.12 9.49
C GLU A 24 8.28 1.28 9.51
N THR A 25 8.69 2.48 9.91
CA THR A 25 7.78 3.65 9.90
C THR A 25 7.50 4.15 8.48
N LYS A 26 8.38 3.83 7.51
CA LYS A 26 8.28 4.26 6.12
C LYS A 26 7.66 3.22 5.19
N ILE A 27 7.48 1.98 5.62
CA ILE A 27 6.99 0.89 4.77
C ILE A 27 5.69 0.36 5.36
N ASP A 28 4.68 0.13 4.53
CA ASP A 28 3.39 -0.40 4.95
C ASP A 28 2.69 -1.15 3.81
N LEU A 29 1.71 -1.99 4.15
CA LEU A 29 0.82 -2.59 3.15
C LEU A 29 -0.15 -1.53 2.63
N LEU A 30 -0.35 -1.47 1.32
CA LEU A 30 -1.19 -0.43 0.71
C LEU A 30 -2.61 -0.43 1.29
N LEU A 31 -3.21 -1.60 1.48
CA LEU A 31 -4.58 -1.72 1.97
C LEU A 31 -4.75 -1.34 3.44
N ASN A 32 -3.67 -1.08 4.20
CA ASN A 32 -3.78 -0.50 5.54
C ASN A 32 -4.27 0.95 5.51
N GLU A 33 -4.18 1.66 4.37
CA GLU A 33 -4.82 2.97 4.23
C GLU A 33 -6.35 2.85 4.19
N LEU A 34 -6.91 1.75 3.66
CA LEU A 34 -8.35 1.47 3.65
C LEU A 34 -8.84 0.73 4.91
N TYR A 35 -8.03 -0.21 5.38
CA TYR A 35 -8.35 -1.12 6.48
C TYR A 35 -7.23 -1.10 7.51
N PRO A 36 -7.16 -0.05 8.35
CA PRO A 36 -6.03 0.15 9.25
C PRO A 36 -5.72 -1.08 10.12
N LYS A 37 -4.45 -1.49 10.12
CA LYS A 37 -3.89 -2.60 10.92
C LYS A 37 -4.43 -3.99 10.60
N GLN A 38 -5.21 -4.15 9.53
CA GLN A 38 -5.71 -5.45 9.12
C GLN A 38 -4.69 -6.22 8.27
N ASN A 39 -3.65 -5.55 7.77
CA ASN A 39 -2.57 -6.14 6.99
C ASN A 39 -3.10 -7.00 5.83
N ARG A 40 -4.13 -6.47 5.15
CA ARG A 40 -4.70 -7.12 3.96
C ARG A 40 -3.75 -6.97 2.79
N GLU A 41 -3.67 -8.02 1.99
CA GLU A 41 -2.84 -8.07 0.79
C GLU A 41 -3.67 -7.79 -0.45
N VAL A 42 -3.05 -7.17 -1.46
CA VAL A 42 -3.61 -7.08 -2.80
C VAL A 42 -3.30 -8.40 -3.50
N PRO A 43 -4.31 -9.14 -3.97
CA PRO A 43 -4.09 -10.42 -4.63
C PRO A 43 -3.39 -10.24 -5.98
N ASP A 44 -2.50 -11.15 -6.33
CA ASP A 44 -1.86 -11.19 -7.65
C ASP A 44 -2.89 -11.57 -8.73
N PRO A 45 -3.17 -10.70 -9.73
CA PRO A 45 -4.15 -10.98 -10.77
C PRO A 45 -3.63 -11.88 -11.89
N TRP A 46 -2.33 -12.23 -11.92
CA TRP A 46 -1.66 -12.76 -13.11
C TRP A 46 -2.11 -14.15 -13.56
N PHE A 47 -2.67 -14.94 -12.64
CA PHE A 47 -3.21 -16.27 -12.93
C PHE A 47 -4.73 -16.27 -13.18
N GLY A 48 -5.36 -15.10 -13.09
CA GLY A 48 -6.80 -14.91 -13.20
C GLY A 48 -7.26 -14.44 -14.58
N GLY A 49 -8.51 -13.99 -14.63
CA GLY A 49 -9.09 -13.34 -15.81
C GLY A 49 -9.06 -11.82 -15.70
N ILE A 50 -9.60 -11.12 -16.70
CA ILE A 50 -9.73 -9.65 -16.69
C ILE A 50 -10.44 -9.11 -15.44
N GLU A 51 -11.37 -9.89 -14.88
CA GLU A 51 -12.09 -9.53 -13.65
C GLU A 51 -11.16 -9.42 -12.43
N ASP A 52 -10.08 -10.19 -12.37
CA ASP A 52 -9.14 -10.13 -11.26
C ASP A 52 -8.28 -8.85 -11.33
N PHE A 53 -7.91 -8.43 -12.54
CA PHE A 53 -7.30 -7.10 -12.74
C PHE A 53 -8.27 -5.98 -12.36
N ARG A 54 -9.55 -6.09 -12.71
CA ARG A 54 -10.57 -5.08 -12.33
C ARG A 54 -10.71 -4.99 -10.81
N LYS A 55 -10.72 -6.12 -10.11
CA LYS A 55 -10.74 -6.15 -8.63
C LYS A 55 -9.51 -5.46 -8.06
N VAL A 56 -8.32 -5.83 -8.52
CA VAL A 56 -7.05 -5.21 -8.07
C VAL A 56 -7.07 -3.71 -8.32
N TYR A 57 -7.40 -3.29 -9.55
CA TYR A 57 -7.54 -1.88 -9.91
C TYR A 57 -8.47 -1.13 -8.94
N THR A 58 -9.65 -1.69 -8.65
CA THR A 58 -10.63 -1.09 -7.73
C THR A 58 -10.06 -0.92 -6.32
N MET A 59 -9.30 -1.90 -5.83
CA MET A 59 -8.63 -1.82 -4.53
C MET A 59 -7.55 -0.74 -4.50
N LEU A 60 -6.73 -0.65 -5.55
CA LEU A 60 -5.67 0.35 -5.67
C LEU A 60 -6.25 1.77 -5.75
N ASP A 61 -7.28 1.96 -6.57
CA ASP A 61 -7.95 3.25 -6.78
C ASP A 61 -8.52 3.80 -5.46
N ALA A 62 -9.25 2.96 -4.73
CA ALA A 62 -9.81 3.33 -3.43
C ALA A 62 -8.71 3.66 -2.39
N ALA A 63 -7.59 2.92 -2.37
CA ALA A 63 -6.49 3.20 -1.45
C ALA A 63 -5.80 4.53 -1.80
N CYS A 64 -5.58 4.80 -3.08
CA CYS A 64 -5.03 6.07 -3.57
C CYS A 64 -5.89 7.27 -3.18
N GLU A 65 -7.22 7.15 -3.28
CA GLU A 65 -8.15 8.19 -2.82
C GLU A 65 -7.97 8.54 -1.34
N VAL A 66 -7.75 7.54 -0.48
CA VAL A 66 -7.48 7.77 0.95
C VAL A 66 -6.11 8.44 1.15
N ILE A 67 -5.08 7.97 0.44
CA ILE A 67 -3.73 8.56 0.49
C ILE A 67 -3.78 10.04 0.11
N ILE A 68 -4.44 10.38 -1.00
CA ILE A 68 -4.58 11.76 -1.48
C ILE A 68 -5.25 12.62 -0.40
N LYS A 69 -6.38 12.17 0.17
CA LYS A 69 -7.08 12.90 1.24
C LYS A 69 -6.20 13.12 2.46
N LYS A 70 -5.46 12.09 2.89
CA LYS A 70 -4.55 12.14 4.04
C LYS A 70 -3.45 13.20 3.87
N TYR A 71 -2.83 13.25 2.69
CA TYR A 71 -1.68 14.14 2.46
C TYR A 71 -2.08 15.55 2.00
N ILE A 72 -3.20 15.73 1.31
CA ILE A 72 -3.76 17.06 1.04
C ILE A 72 -4.22 17.72 2.35
N ALA A 73 -4.91 17.00 3.22
CA ALA A 73 -5.33 17.54 4.53
C ALA A 73 -4.14 17.88 5.44
N ALA A 74 -3.07 17.06 5.42
CA ALA A 74 -1.86 17.32 6.19
C ALA A 74 -1.12 18.59 5.74
N GLN A 75 -1.19 18.96 4.46
CA GLN A 75 -0.59 20.19 3.93
C GLN A 75 -1.37 21.46 4.35
N GLN A 76 -2.67 21.35 4.59
CA GLN A 76 -3.50 22.46 5.05
C GLN A 76 -3.33 22.77 6.55
N GLN A 77 -2.91 21.80 7.35
CA GLN A 77 -2.63 21.98 8.78
C GLN A 77 -1.20 22.49 9.06
N GLN A 78 -0.34 22.50 8.05
CA GLN A 78 1.03 23.02 8.13
C GLN A 78 1.16 24.44 7.55
N GLN A 79 0.05 25.05 7.13
CA GLN A 79 -0.08 26.47 6.77
C GLN A 79 -0.86 27.19 7.87
#